data_AF-A0A8H2XNP8-F1
#
_entry.id   AF-A0A8H2XNP8-F1
#
_cell.length_a   1.000
_cell.length_b   1.000
_cell.length_c   1.000
_cell.angle_alpha   90.00
_cell.angle_beta   90.00
_cell.angle_gamma   90.00
#
_symmetry.space_group_name_H-M   'P 1'
#
loop_
_entity.id
_entity.type
_entity.pdbx_description
1 polymer ?
#
loop_
_entity_poly.entity_id
_entity_poly.type
_entity_poly.pdbx_seq_one_letter_code
_entity_poly.pdbx_strand_id
1 'polypeptide(L)'
;MIREDDGFDITKRKEQELQSGGTYPVVTGSIVDQQKAQEQTIGATSHGATSKISKKYTDLIFKASGKYGNWDPDHTIEVGDWGEVDRDTGKFIRQGNLFRDPECSTLLSDVADARLVKTGSPEDVLRITAGAKMKLNNDLYPEVGAMGLGVRVSSSWEFTPQNRAAVLTATNAYSNYLKVEAVFPKLRNLRKLGGKAIVTKAVHCPAYALLLTEKGKGGKASLSLHTGTWDVGAGAGAKWKFTTESGFWRTACGYRTNLDGKDAVYTPLYKLEKIHRGWWPRYRGAAPTMEELMRDDYNPPWDDLDENGDEIPPEDSPISPDF
;
A
#
# COMPACT_ATOMS: atom_id res chain seq x y z
N MET A 1 39.41 52.17 49.18
CA MET A 1 40.67 51.41 49.08
C MET A 1 40.28 49.96 48.84
N ILE A 2 40.63 49.47 47.66
CA ILE A 2 40.17 48.22 47.05
C ILE A 2 40.89 47.06 47.75
N ARG A 3 40.15 46.00 48.09
CA ARG A 3 40.71 44.69 48.45
C ARG A 3 40.58 43.77 47.24
N GLU A 4 41.72 43.34 46.74
CA GLU A 4 41.89 42.20 45.85
C GLU A 4 41.75 40.93 46.69
N ASP A 5 41.00 39.94 46.18
CA ASP A 5 41.08 38.53 46.57
C ASP A 5 40.59 37.68 45.37
N ASP A 6 41.57 37.24 44.59
CA ASP A 6 41.82 35.87 44.11
C ASP A 6 40.66 34.90 43.83
N GLY A 7 40.68 34.37 42.59
CA GLY A 7 40.66 32.93 42.37
C GLY A 7 39.29 32.25 42.21
N PHE A 8 38.75 32.29 41.00
CA PHE A 8 37.54 31.56 40.58
C PHE A 8 37.87 30.08 40.29
N ASP A 9 37.51 29.15 41.20
CA ASP A 9 37.61 27.70 40.98
C ASP A 9 36.25 27.11 40.53
N ILE A 10 36.25 26.50 39.35
CA ILE A 10 35.07 26.04 38.61
C ILE A 10 34.94 24.53 38.74
N THR A 11 34.87 24.01 39.97
CA THR A 11 34.57 22.59 40.19
C THR A 11 33.68 22.39 41.42
N LYS A 12 32.42 22.84 41.33
CA LYS A 12 31.32 22.42 42.24
C LYS A 12 29.92 22.80 41.71
N ARG A 13 29.62 22.42 40.47
CA ARG A 13 28.25 22.43 39.89
C ARG A 13 27.95 21.17 39.07
N LYS A 14 28.31 20.01 39.64
CA LYS A 14 27.75 18.70 39.29
C LYS A 14 27.40 18.07 40.62
N GLU A 15 26.14 17.66 40.78
CA GLU A 15 25.50 17.11 41.99
C GLU A 15 24.58 18.08 42.77
N GLN A 16 23.62 18.70 42.08
CA GLN A 16 22.29 19.00 42.65
C GLN A 16 21.29 19.50 41.59
N GLU A 17 21.08 18.70 40.53
CA GLU A 17 19.85 18.75 39.73
C GLU A 17 19.44 17.29 39.40
N LEU A 18 19.21 16.51 40.46
CA LEU A 18 18.36 15.34 40.40
C LEU A 18 16.98 15.77 40.91
N GLN A 19 15.94 15.33 40.21
CA GLN A 19 14.50 15.54 40.47
C GLN A 19 13.83 16.70 39.72
N SER A 20 13.80 16.63 38.39
CA SER A 20 12.55 16.75 37.61
C SER A 20 12.86 16.59 36.10
N GLY A 21 12.39 15.50 35.51
CA GLY A 21 12.59 15.24 34.08
C GLY A 21 12.09 13.86 33.70
N GLY A 22 10.81 13.80 33.29
CA GLY A 22 10.13 12.58 32.87
C GLY A 22 10.87 11.87 31.74
N THR A 23 11.24 10.63 31.99
CA THR A 23 11.94 9.74 31.08
C THR A 23 10.94 9.19 30.05
N TYR A 24 11.10 9.53 28.77
CA TYR A 24 10.48 8.75 27.69
C TYR A 24 11.32 7.48 27.46
N PRO A 25 10.75 6.27 27.46
CA PRO A 25 11.53 5.09 27.14
C PRO A 25 11.84 5.06 25.64
N VAL A 26 13.13 5.10 25.31
CA VAL A 26 13.64 4.64 24.01
C VAL A 26 13.53 3.12 24.03
N VAL A 27 12.50 2.58 23.37
CA VAL A 27 12.32 1.13 23.23
C VAL A 27 13.10 0.64 22.02
N THR A 28 14.33 0.19 22.24
CA THR A 28 15.03 -0.73 21.32
C THR A 28 14.60 -2.16 21.68
N GLY A 29 13.59 -2.68 20.98
CA GLY A 29 13.09 -4.05 21.13
C GLY A 29 13.08 -4.80 19.80
N SER A 30 13.36 -6.11 19.84
CA SER A 30 13.26 -7.02 18.69
C SER A 30 11.81 -7.12 18.21
N ILE A 31 11.60 -7.02 16.90
CA ILE A 31 10.29 -6.87 16.24
C ILE A 31 9.41 -8.12 16.36
N VAL A 32 10.00 -9.30 16.60
CA VAL A 32 9.27 -10.58 16.66
C VAL A 32 8.34 -10.65 17.88
N ASP A 33 8.72 -10.03 18.99
CA ASP A 33 7.91 -10.06 20.22
C ASP A 33 6.77 -9.03 20.20
N GLN A 34 6.89 -7.94 19.41
CA GLN A 34 5.87 -6.90 19.31
C GLN A 34 4.71 -7.29 18.37
N GLN A 35 4.98 -8.06 17.31
CA GLN A 35 3.92 -8.56 16.42
C GLN A 35 3.04 -9.60 17.11
N LYS A 36 3.63 -10.49 17.92
CA LYS A 36 2.89 -11.56 18.61
C LYS A 36 2.07 -11.07 19.80
N ALA A 37 2.50 -10.00 20.46
CA ALA A 37 1.78 -9.41 21.59
C ALA A 37 0.54 -8.60 21.17
N GLN A 38 0.49 -8.05 19.95
CA GLN A 38 -0.67 -7.30 19.46
C GLN A 38 -1.76 -8.17 18.84
N GLU A 39 -1.47 -9.38 18.35
CA GLU A 39 -2.53 -10.27 17.84
C GLU A 39 -3.41 -10.87 18.96
N GLN A 40 -2.93 -10.93 20.21
CA GLN A 40 -3.67 -11.55 21.33
C GLN A 40 -4.58 -10.61 22.13
N THR A 41 -4.47 -9.29 21.99
CA THR A 41 -5.22 -8.35 22.85
C THR A 41 -6.49 -7.80 22.20
N ILE A 42 -6.83 -8.24 20.98
CA ILE A 42 -7.80 -7.53 20.16
C ILE A 42 -8.98 -8.41 19.74
N GLY A 43 -9.65 -9.01 20.72
CA GLY A 43 -10.91 -9.72 20.53
C GLY A 43 -12.11 -8.78 20.55
N ALA A 44 -12.89 -8.79 19.47
CA ALA A 44 -14.24 -8.22 19.29
C ALA A 44 -14.40 -6.72 18.95
N THR A 45 -13.65 -5.76 19.49
CA THR A 45 -13.88 -4.30 19.21
C THR A 45 -13.07 -3.73 18.03
N SER A 46 -12.24 -4.55 17.37
CA SER A 46 -11.23 -4.08 16.41
C SER A 46 -11.49 -4.38 14.95
N HIS A 47 -12.35 -5.34 14.66
CA HIS A 47 -12.61 -5.74 13.28
C HIS A 47 -13.25 -4.59 12.48
N GLY A 48 -14.07 -3.75 13.13
CA GLY A 48 -14.68 -2.57 12.50
C GLY A 48 -13.74 -1.37 12.35
N ALA A 49 -12.70 -1.24 13.18
CA ALA A 49 -11.74 -0.15 13.05
C ALA A 49 -10.69 -0.45 11.98
N THR A 50 -10.24 -1.71 11.89
CA THR A 50 -9.28 -2.15 10.87
C THR A 50 -9.91 -2.22 9.48
N SER A 51 -11.21 -2.54 9.38
CA SER A 51 -11.95 -2.51 8.10
C SER A 51 -12.00 -1.11 7.50
N LYS A 52 -12.38 -0.09 8.29
CA LYS A 52 -12.45 1.31 7.83
C LYS A 52 -11.09 1.85 7.41
N ILE A 53 -10.03 1.51 8.13
CA ILE A 53 -8.66 1.90 7.77
C ILE A 53 -8.25 1.29 6.42
N SER A 54 -8.47 -0.01 6.24
CA SER A 54 -8.20 -0.71 4.98
C SER A 54 -8.96 -0.05 3.81
N LYS A 55 -10.28 0.16 3.97
CA LYS A 55 -11.14 0.81 2.98
C LYS A 55 -10.62 2.20 2.61
N LYS A 56 -10.29 3.05 3.61
CA LYS A 56 -9.81 4.41 3.36
C LYS A 56 -8.45 4.44 2.66
N TYR A 57 -7.54 3.54 3.02
CA TYR A 57 -6.26 3.42 2.32
C TYR A 57 -6.47 3.03 0.85
N THR A 58 -7.29 2.01 0.60
CA THR A 58 -7.59 1.54 -0.75
C THR A 58 -8.23 2.65 -1.59
N ASP A 59 -9.18 3.42 -1.04
CA ASP A 59 -9.81 4.57 -1.71
C ASP A 59 -8.78 5.64 -2.13
N LEU A 60 -7.92 6.06 -1.21
CA LEU A 60 -6.91 7.09 -1.48
C LEU A 60 -5.91 6.64 -2.57
N ILE A 61 -5.43 5.39 -2.49
CA ILE A 61 -4.52 4.83 -3.50
C ILE A 61 -5.23 4.67 -4.85
N PHE A 62 -6.51 4.26 -4.85
CA PHE A 62 -7.31 4.15 -6.06
C PHE A 62 -7.47 5.50 -6.74
N LYS A 63 -7.87 6.53 -6.00
CA LYS A 63 -8.00 7.91 -6.51
C LYS A 63 -6.69 8.46 -7.08
N ALA A 64 -5.55 8.12 -6.48
CA ALA A 64 -4.25 8.58 -6.96
C ALA A 64 -3.67 7.78 -8.15
N SER A 65 -4.11 6.54 -8.38
CA SER A 65 -3.41 5.63 -9.30
C SER A 65 -4.26 4.83 -10.28
N GLY A 66 -5.59 4.87 -10.13
CA GLY A 66 -6.55 4.01 -10.82
C GLY A 66 -6.39 2.52 -10.50
N LYS A 67 -5.71 2.18 -9.40
CA LYS A 67 -5.43 0.80 -8.96
C LYS A 67 -5.80 0.64 -7.49
N TYR A 68 -6.26 -0.55 -7.13
CA TYR A 68 -6.58 -0.89 -5.76
C TYR A 68 -5.29 -1.08 -4.97
N GLY A 69 -5.16 -0.33 -3.87
CA GLY A 69 -4.17 -0.57 -2.84
C GLY A 69 -4.53 -1.82 -2.05
N ASN A 70 -3.69 -2.84 -2.09
CA ASN A 70 -3.83 -4.00 -1.21
C ASN A 70 -3.33 -3.62 0.17
N TRP A 71 -4.24 -3.53 1.14
CA TRP A 71 -3.89 -3.25 2.52
C TRP A 71 -3.07 -4.38 3.16
N ASP A 72 -3.25 -5.63 2.70
CA ASP A 72 -2.52 -6.83 3.16
C ASP A 72 -1.72 -7.47 2.00
N PRO A 73 -0.56 -6.89 1.58
CA PRO A 73 0.21 -7.36 0.42
C PRO A 73 0.74 -8.79 0.53
N ASP A 74 0.75 -9.37 1.73
CA ASP A 74 1.16 -10.75 2.00
C ASP A 74 0.15 -11.75 1.42
N HIS A 75 -1.10 -11.33 1.24
CA HIS A 75 -2.10 -12.11 0.52
C HIS A 75 -1.92 -11.88 -0.98
N THR A 76 -1.34 -12.88 -1.65
CA THR A 76 -1.06 -12.82 -3.08
C THR A 76 -2.35 -12.80 -3.89
N ILE A 77 -2.56 -11.68 -4.58
CA ILE A 77 -3.57 -11.53 -5.63
C ILE A 77 -2.88 -11.78 -6.98
N GLU A 78 -3.48 -12.62 -7.81
CA GLU A 78 -2.92 -13.05 -9.10
C GLU A 78 -3.75 -12.52 -10.27
N VAL A 79 -3.09 -12.32 -11.41
CA VAL A 79 -3.79 -11.99 -12.66
C VAL A 79 -4.75 -13.11 -13.04
N GLY A 80 -5.97 -12.73 -13.41
CA GLY A 80 -7.05 -13.66 -13.70
C GLY A 80 -7.87 -14.07 -12.47
N ASP A 81 -7.51 -13.67 -11.26
CA ASP A 81 -8.42 -13.83 -10.13
C ASP A 81 -9.70 -13.02 -10.38
N TRP A 82 -10.85 -13.61 -10.09
CA TRP A 82 -12.15 -12.95 -10.20
C TRP A 82 -12.95 -13.07 -8.92
N GLY A 83 -13.80 -12.08 -8.65
CA GLY A 83 -14.54 -12.00 -7.40
C GLY A 83 -15.20 -10.64 -7.18
N GLU A 84 -15.26 -10.20 -5.94
CA GLU A 84 -15.91 -8.95 -5.52
C GLU A 84 -15.03 -8.18 -4.54
N VAL A 85 -15.20 -6.86 -4.50
CA VAL A 85 -14.59 -6.02 -3.47
C VAL A 85 -15.60 -5.91 -2.34
N ASP A 86 -15.18 -6.28 -1.13
CA ASP A 86 -15.97 -6.10 0.08
C ASP A 86 -16.12 -4.60 0.38
N ARG A 87 -17.37 -4.11 0.48
CA ARG A 87 -17.67 -2.67 0.61
C ARG A 87 -17.17 -2.07 1.93
N ASP A 88 -17.11 -2.86 3.00
CA ASP A 88 -16.79 -2.38 4.34
C ASP A 88 -15.28 -2.34 4.59
N THR A 89 -14.54 -3.28 4.01
CA THR A 89 -13.10 -3.45 4.23
C THR A 89 -12.25 -2.96 3.06
N GLY A 90 -12.81 -2.83 1.87
CA GLY A 90 -12.06 -2.56 0.64
C GLY A 90 -11.23 -3.73 0.12
N LYS A 91 -11.34 -4.91 0.75
CA LYS A 91 -10.57 -6.10 0.38
C LYS A 91 -11.19 -6.80 -0.83
N PHE A 92 -10.34 -7.27 -1.72
CA PHE A 92 -10.77 -8.14 -2.81
C PHE A 92 -10.97 -9.57 -2.30
N ILE A 93 -12.18 -10.10 -2.47
CA ILE A 93 -12.57 -11.46 -2.09
C ILE A 93 -12.55 -12.33 -3.34
N ARG A 94 -11.51 -13.15 -3.49
CA ARG A 94 -11.34 -14.07 -4.61
C ARG A 94 -12.40 -15.18 -4.57
N GLN A 95 -13.13 -15.33 -5.67
CA GLN A 95 -14.12 -16.41 -5.88
C GLN A 95 -13.58 -17.49 -6.83
N GLY A 96 -12.68 -17.14 -7.74
CA GLY A 96 -11.99 -18.10 -8.60
C GLY A 96 -10.85 -17.46 -9.39
N ASN A 97 -10.26 -18.21 -10.33
CA ASN A 97 -9.24 -17.71 -11.25
C ASN A 97 -9.54 -18.18 -12.68
N LEU A 98 -9.41 -17.31 -13.68
CA LEU A 98 -9.73 -17.57 -15.08
C LEU A 98 -8.97 -18.77 -15.67
N PHE A 99 -7.75 -19.02 -15.22
CA PHE A 99 -6.90 -20.08 -15.74
C PHE A 99 -7.03 -21.40 -14.99
N ARG A 100 -7.56 -21.36 -13.75
CA ARG A 100 -7.79 -22.55 -12.92
C ARG A 100 -9.23 -23.04 -12.97
N ASP A 101 -10.16 -22.17 -13.33
CA ASP A 101 -11.56 -22.53 -13.51
C ASP A 101 -11.74 -23.34 -14.81
N PRO A 102 -12.35 -24.55 -14.76
CA PRO A 102 -12.45 -25.43 -15.92
C PRO A 102 -13.15 -24.78 -17.13
N GLU A 103 -14.30 -24.15 -16.93
CA GLU A 103 -15.11 -23.57 -18.01
C GLU A 103 -14.40 -22.36 -18.65
N CYS A 104 -13.77 -21.50 -17.84
CA CYS A 104 -12.96 -20.40 -18.34
C CYS A 104 -11.72 -20.92 -19.10
N SER A 105 -11.01 -21.90 -18.53
CA SER A 105 -9.78 -22.43 -19.12
C SER A 105 -10.02 -23.10 -20.48
N THR A 106 -11.14 -23.82 -20.64
CA THR A 106 -11.56 -24.41 -21.91
C THR A 106 -11.86 -23.34 -22.96
N LEU A 107 -12.47 -22.22 -22.61
CA LEU A 107 -12.72 -21.15 -23.58
C LEU A 107 -11.46 -20.38 -23.97
N LEU A 108 -10.43 -20.43 -23.11
CA LEU A 108 -9.15 -19.76 -23.34
C LEU A 108 -8.13 -20.63 -24.05
N SER A 109 -8.30 -21.96 -24.10
CA SER A 109 -7.38 -22.86 -24.82
C SER A 109 -7.32 -22.59 -26.33
N ASP A 110 -8.40 -22.02 -26.88
CA ASP A 110 -8.52 -21.70 -28.30
C ASP A 110 -7.88 -20.36 -28.67
N VAL A 111 -7.31 -19.63 -27.71
CA VAL A 111 -6.65 -18.35 -27.98
C VAL A 111 -5.24 -18.63 -28.50
N ALA A 112 -4.99 -18.23 -29.75
CA ALA A 112 -3.75 -18.50 -30.48
C ALA A 112 -2.46 -17.98 -29.80
N ASP A 113 -2.60 -17.11 -28.80
CA ASP A 113 -1.48 -16.58 -28.04
C ASP A 113 -1.25 -17.42 -26.77
N ALA A 114 -0.18 -18.22 -26.78
CA ALA A 114 0.17 -19.12 -25.69
C ALA A 114 0.47 -18.39 -24.35
N ARG A 115 0.67 -17.07 -24.35
CA ARG A 115 0.90 -16.28 -23.13
C ARG A 115 -0.14 -15.18 -22.98
N LEU A 116 -1.30 -15.54 -22.42
CA LEU A 116 -2.38 -14.62 -22.07
C LEU A 116 -2.01 -13.65 -20.95
N VAL A 117 -0.97 -13.97 -20.17
CA VAL A 117 -0.38 -13.10 -19.16
C VAL A 117 1.01 -12.69 -19.63
N LYS A 118 1.28 -11.39 -19.60
CA LYS A 118 2.60 -10.82 -19.87
C LYS A 118 3.17 -10.26 -18.55
N THR A 119 4.49 -10.32 -18.43
CA THR A 119 5.23 -9.71 -17.31
C THR A 119 5.93 -8.46 -17.83
N GLY A 120 5.74 -7.35 -17.13
CA GLY A 120 6.39 -6.08 -17.41
C GLY A 120 7.77 -6.02 -16.80
N SER A 121 8.59 -5.11 -17.30
CA SER A 121 9.91 -4.84 -16.74
C SER A 121 9.79 -4.36 -15.29
N PRO A 122 10.73 -4.76 -14.40
CA PRO A 122 10.76 -4.26 -13.05
C PRO A 122 11.12 -2.77 -13.01
N GLU A 123 10.52 -2.05 -12.07
CA GLU A 123 10.80 -0.68 -11.70
C GLU A 123 11.53 -0.68 -10.35
N ASP A 124 12.68 0.01 -10.27
CA ASP A 124 13.52 0.00 -9.07
C ASP A 124 12.78 0.49 -7.83
N VAL A 125 11.97 1.55 -7.99
CA VAL A 125 11.10 2.08 -6.94
C VAL A 125 9.80 2.57 -7.56
N LEU A 126 8.69 1.93 -7.18
CA LEU A 126 7.35 2.40 -7.44
C LEU A 126 6.85 3.18 -6.22
N ARG A 127 6.40 4.42 -6.42
CA ARG A 127 5.82 5.24 -5.38
C ARG A 127 4.48 5.84 -5.77
N ILE A 128 3.51 5.71 -4.88
CA ILE A 128 2.20 6.35 -4.99
C ILE A 128 1.97 7.13 -3.71
N THR A 129 1.47 8.35 -3.85
CA THR A 129 1.11 9.19 -2.71
C THR A 129 -0.21 9.88 -3.00
N ALA A 130 -1.09 9.92 -2.00
CA ALA A 130 -2.43 10.43 -2.09
C ALA A 130 -2.76 11.30 -0.88
N GLY A 131 -3.66 12.28 -1.05
CA GLY A 131 -4.33 12.95 0.08
C GLY A 131 -3.59 14.14 0.72
N ALA A 132 -2.50 14.67 0.15
CA ALA A 132 -1.87 15.87 0.73
C ALA A 132 -1.26 16.82 -0.30
N LYS A 133 -1.43 18.13 -0.05
CA LYS A 133 -0.43 19.15 -0.42
C LYS A 133 0.85 18.79 0.34
N MET A 134 1.75 18.10 -0.34
CA MET A 134 2.93 17.48 0.25
C MET A 134 4.20 18.13 -0.31
N LYS A 135 5.19 18.35 0.56
CA LYS A 135 6.56 18.59 0.11
C LYS A 135 7.36 17.31 0.27
N LEU A 136 7.79 16.75 -0.86
CA LEU A 136 8.80 15.70 -0.90
C LEU A 136 10.16 16.39 -0.73
N ASN A 137 10.81 16.21 0.43
CA ASN A 137 12.00 17.00 0.75
C ASN A 137 13.30 16.40 0.18
N ASN A 138 13.34 15.10 -0.14
CA ASN A 138 14.48 14.45 -0.79
C ASN A 138 14.07 13.06 -1.32
N ASP A 139 14.49 12.74 -2.54
CA ASP A 139 14.62 11.37 -3.03
C ASP A 139 16.10 11.13 -3.29
N LEU A 140 16.75 10.35 -2.42
CA LEU A 140 18.15 9.97 -2.59
C LEU A 140 18.22 8.53 -3.09
N TYR A 141 18.96 8.35 -4.19
CA TYR A 141 19.39 7.09 -4.76
C TYR A 141 20.93 7.03 -4.66
N PRO A 142 21.51 5.82 -4.57
CA PRO A 142 22.42 5.38 -3.51
C PRO A 142 23.69 6.21 -3.31
N GLU A 143 24.02 6.46 -2.04
CA GLU A 143 25.39 6.73 -1.58
C GLU A 143 25.92 5.42 -0.95
N VAL A 144 27.06 4.94 -1.45
CA VAL A 144 27.79 3.83 -0.82
C VAL A 144 28.46 4.41 0.42
N GLY A 145 27.84 4.21 1.59
CA GLY A 145 28.44 4.60 2.86
C GLY A 145 29.76 3.85 3.09
N ALA A 146 30.73 4.52 3.72
CA ALA A 146 32.09 4.03 3.99
C ALA A 146 32.19 2.75 4.85
N MET A 147 31.06 2.11 5.18
CA MET A 147 30.96 0.88 5.98
C MET A 147 30.14 -0.24 5.32
N GLY A 148 29.89 -0.20 4.01
CA GLY A 148 29.19 -1.28 3.30
C GLY A 148 27.67 -1.36 3.55
N LEU A 149 27.11 -0.37 4.26
CA LEU A 149 25.68 -0.12 4.36
C LEU A 149 25.27 0.81 3.22
N GLY A 150 24.62 0.25 2.20
CA GLY A 150 24.00 1.02 1.12
C GLY A 150 22.59 1.47 1.53
N VAL A 151 22.23 2.70 1.21
CA VAL A 151 20.84 3.16 1.25
C VAL A 151 20.26 3.02 -0.15
N ARG A 152 19.27 2.14 -0.31
CA ARG A 152 18.66 1.85 -1.62
C ARG A 152 17.54 2.83 -1.96
N VAL A 153 16.77 3.22 -0.94
CA VAL A 153 15.67 4.17 -1.05
C VAL A 153 15.74 5.05 0.18
N SER A 154 15.56 6.36 0.03
CA SER A 154 15.36 7.28 1.14
C SER A 154 14.44 8.40 0.74
N SER A 155 13.39 8.60 1.51
CA SER A 155 12.36 9.60 1.23
C SER A 155 11.78 10.18 2.50
N SER A 156 11.38 11.44 2.43
CA SER A 156 10.75 12.14 3.54
C SER A 156 9.58 12.99 3.05
N TRP A 157 8.54 13.02 3.87
CA TRP A 157 7.27 13.65 3.60
C TRP A 157 6.88 14.58 4.73
N GLU A 158 6.20 15.66 4.37
CA GLU A 158 5.50 16.53 5.29
C GLU A 158 4.04 16.58 4.89
N PHE A 159 3.18 16.10 5.79
CA PHE A 159 1.74 16.00 5.60
C PHE A 159 1.02 17.16 6.28
N THR A 160 0.03 17.72 5.59
CA THR A 160 -0.84 18.74 6.18
C THR A 160 -1.91 18.08 7.07
N PRO A 161 -2.35 18.74 8.15
CA PRO A 161 -3.34 18.19 9.06
C PRO A 161 -4.76 18.14 8.48
N GLN A 162 -5.00 18.69 7.29
CA GLN A 162 -6.34 18.84 6.72
C GLN A 162 -6.98 17.54 6.23
N ASN A 163 -6.18 16.56 5.78
CA ASN A 163 -6.70 15.31 5.24
C ASN A 163 -5.79 14.14 5.59
N ARG A 164 -6.34 12.92 5.59
CA ARG A 164 -5.49 11.71 5.62
C ARG A 164 -4.70 11.61 4.32
N ALA A 165 -3.44 11.23 4.45
CA ALA A 165 -2.56 10.91 3.36
C ALA A 165 -2.26 9.41 3.35
N ALA A 166 -2.12 8.85 2.15
CA ALA A 166 -1.69 7.47 1.95
C ALA A 166 -0.40 7.46 1.12
N VAL A 167 0.56 6.63 1.52
CA VAL A 167 1.80 6.40 0.77
C VAL A 167 1.97 4.91 0.55
N LEU A 168 2.34 4.54 -0.67
CA LEU A 168 2.89 3.25 -1.03
C LEU A 168 4.28 3.47 -1.61
N THR A 169 5.28 2.79 -1.06
CA THR A 169 6.59 2.62 -1.70
C THR A 169 6.84 1.13 -1.86
N ALA A 170 7.13 0.69 -3.08
CA ALA A 170 7.53 -0.68 -3.40
C ALA A 170 8.86 -0.65 -4.16
N THR A 171 9.76 -1.60 -3.88
CA THR A 171 11.06 -1.68 -4.57
C THR A 171 11.12 -2.89 -5.47
N ASN A 172 11.85 -2.80 -6.60
CA ASN A 172 11.87 -3.85 -7.63
C ASN A 172 10.46 -4.30 -8.03
N ALA A 173 9.53 -3.36 -8.15
CA ALA A 173 8.14 -3.66 -8.44
C ALA A 173 8.00 -4.06 -9.90
N TYR A 174 7.37 -5.20 -10.18
CA TYR A 174 7.07 -5.64 -11.54
C TYR A 174 5.58 -5.92 -11.68
N SER A 175 5.05 -5.82 -12.89
CA SER A 175 3.62 -6.01 -13.13
C SER A 175 3.36 -7.23 -14.00
N ASN A 176 2.43 -8.08 -13.58
CA ASN A 176 1.80 -9.04 -14.48
C ASN A 176 0.52 -8.41 -15.04
N TYR A 177 0.25 -8.58 -16.34
CA TYR A 177 -0.93 -8.03 -17.00
C TYR A 177 -1.59 -9.02 -17.95
N LEU A 178 -2.93 -9.04 -17.93
CA LEU A 178 -3.80 -9.85 -18.76
C LEU A 178 -3.95 -9.21 -20.14
N LYS A 179 -3.91 -10.02 -21.20
CA LYS A 179 -4.33 -9.62 -22.55
C LYS A 179 -5.85 -9.56 -22.62
N VAL A 180 -6.42 -8.50 -22.04
CA VAL A 180 -7.87 -8.28 -21.95
C VAL A 180 -8.53 -8.39 -23.32
N GLU A 181 -7.88 -7.87 -24.36
CA GLU A 181 -8.31 -7.90 -25.75
C GLU A 181 -8.52 -9.31 -26.31
N ALA A 182 -7.75 -10.29 -25.83
CA ALA A 182 -7.86 -11.69 -26.28
C ALA A 182 -8.79 -12.49 -25.36
N VAL A 183 -8.83 -12.14 -24.07
CA VAL A 183 -9.49 -12.92 -23.02
C VAL A 183 -10.96 -12.56 -22.85
N PHE A 184 -11.30 -11.26 -22.74
CA PHE A 184 -12.68 -10.84 -22.43
C PHE A 184 -13.71 -11.22 -23.50
N PRO A 185 -13.41 -11.16 -24.82
CA PRO A 185 -14.37 -11.60 -25.84
C PRO A 185 -14.80 -13.06 -25.67
N LYS A 186 -13.87 -13.94 -25.27
CA LYS A 186 -14.12 -15.38 -25.10
C LYS A 186 -15.00 -15.65 -23.88
N LEU A 187 -14.86 -14.85 -22.83
CA LEU A 187 -15.51 -15.06 -21.55
C LEU A 187 -16.82 -14.29 -21.36
N ARG A 188 -17.17 -13.40 -22.30
CA ARG A 188 -18.34 -12.51 -22.22
C ARG A 188 -19.66 -13.23 -21.95
N ASN A 189 -19.83 -14.42 -22.50
CA ASN A 189 -21.09 -15.17 -22.39
C ASN A 189 -21.22 -15.95 -21.06
N LEU A 190 -20.15 -16.06 -20.27
CA LEU A 190 -20.16 -16.83 -19.03
C LEU A 190 -20.89 -16.12 -17.91
N ARG A 191 -22.14 -16.49 -17.61
CA ARG A 191 -22.97 -15.81 -16.59
C ARG A 191 -22.29 -15.57 -15.25
N LYS A 192 -21.46 -16.51 -14.78
CA LYS A 192 -20.74 -16.41 -13.51
C LYS A 192 -19.78 -15.21 -13.39
N LEU A 193 -19.28 -14.70 -14.52
CA LEU A 193 -18.40 -13.52 -14.56
C LEU A 193 -19.19 -12.20 -14.71
N GLY A 194 -20.52 -12.26 -14.75
CA GLY A 194 -21.35 -11.07 -14.88
C GLY A 194 -21.23 -10.16 -13.66
N GLY A 195 -20.81 -8.92 -13.88
CA GLY A 195 -20.64 -7.91 -12.82
C GLY A 195 -19.46 -8.13 -11.87
N LYS A 196 -18.76 -9.27 -11.99
CA LYS A 196 -17.61 -9.59 -11.15
C LYS A 196 -16.37 -8.77 -11.53
N ALA A 197 -15.55 -8.48 -10.54
CA ALA A 197 -14.22 -7.89 -10.74
C ALA A 197 -13.26 -8.95 -11.22
N ILE A 198 -12.42 -8.61 -12.18
CA ILE A 198 -11.34 -9.45 -12.70
C ILE A 198 -10.03 -8.69 -12.50
N VAL A 199 -9.05 -9.34 -11.89
CA VAL A 199 -7.69 -8.81 -11.75
C VAL A 199 -7.00 -8.87 -13.11
N THR A 200 -6.91 -7.72 -13.77
CA THR A 200 -6.27 -7.60 -15.10
C THR A 200 -4.81 -7.20 -14.98
N LYS A 201 -4.41 -6.62 -13.86
CA LYS A 201 -3.01 -6.29 -13.55
C LYS A 201 -2.73 -6.56 -12.07
N ALA A 202 -1.63 -7.23 -11.77
CA ALA A 202 -1.13 -7.39 -10.40
C ALA A 202 0.31 -6.88 -10.35
N VAL A 203 0.60 -5.98 -9.41
CA VAL A 203 1.96 -5.48 -9.16
C VAL A 203 2.55 -6.27 -8.03
N HIS A 204 3.69 -6.87 -8.28
CA HIS A 204 4.44 -7.67 -7.33
C HIS A 204 5.73 -6.97 -6.92
N CYS A 205 6.17 -7.18 -5.69
CA CYS A 205 7.46 -6.66 -5.23
C CYS A 205 8.04 -7.51 -4.10
N PRO A 206 9.37 -7.54 -3.95
CA PRO A 206 10.06 -8.15 -2.82
C PRO A 206 10.05 -7.32 -1.53
N ALA A 207 9.81 -6.01 -1.60
CA ALA A 207 9.72 -5.18 -0.40
C ALA A 207 8.77 -4.00 -0.62
N TYR A 208 7.92 -3.75 0.37
CA TYR A 208 6.95 -2.66 0.38
C TYR A 208 6.93 -1.93 1.73
N ALA A 209 6.44 -0.69 1.68
CA ALA A 209 6.06 0.12 2.82
C ALA A 209 4.78 0.88 2.49
N LEU A 210 3.75 0.69 3.33
CA LEU A 210 2.46 1.39 3.28
C LEU A 210 2.36 2.32 4.47
N LEU A 211 1.87 3.55 4.27
CA LEU A 211 1.50 4.47 5.33
C LEU A 211 0.08 4.96 5.09
N LEU A 212 -0.70 5.04 6.16
CA LEU A 212 -1.90 5.87 6.24
C LEU A 212 -1.76 6.80 7.44
N THR A 213 -1.82 8.11 7.21
CA THR A 213 -1.73 9.08 8.31
C THR A 213 -3.00 9.10 9.16
N GLU A 214 -2.86 9.55 10.40
CA GLU A 214 -4.02 9.82 11.26
C GLU A 214 -4.76 11.06 10.80
N LYS A 215 -6.08 11.05 11.06
CA LYS A 215 -6.97 12.16 10.80
C LYS A 215 -6.53 13.41 11.57
N GLY A 216 -6.57 14.58 10.93
CA GLY A 216 -6.44 15.87 11.60
C GLY A 216 -5.04 16.23 12.11
N LYS A 217 -4.05 15.33 12.06
CA LYS A 217 -2.75 15.51 12.73
C LYS A 217 -1.63 16.00 11.80
N GLY A 218 -1.61 15.55 10.55
CA GLY A 218 -0.51 15.87 9.62
C GLY A 218 0.83 15.36 10.15
N GLY A 219 1.92 16.08 9.87
CA GLY A 219 3.24 15.83 10.43
C GLY A 219 4.24 15.22 9.45
N LYS A 220 5.44 14.96 9.94
CA LYS A 220 6.57 14.46 9.14
C LYS A 220 6.65 12.94 9.19
N ALA A 221 7.02 12.36 8.05
CA ALA A 221 7.40 10.95 7.98
C ALA A 221 8.66 10.77 7.15
N SER A 222 9.45 9.76 7.48
CA SER A 222 10.60 9.36 6.69
C SER A 222 10.62 7.85 6.51
N LEU A 223 11.17 7.40 5.39
CA LEU A 223 11.33 5.99 5.06
C LEU A 223 12.65 5.80 4.33
N SER A 224 13.44 4.83 4.78
CA SER A 224 14.65 4.41 4.10
C SER A 224 14.77 2.88 4.06
N LEU A 225 15.21 2.35 2.92
CA LEU A 225 15.59 0.95 2.76
C LEU A 225 17.09 0.83 2.84
N HIS A 226 17.58 0.20 3.90
CA HIS A 226 19.00 -0.08 4.06
C HIS A 226 19.31 -1.48 3.57
N THR A 227 20.42 -1.64 2.84
CA THR A 227 20.95 -2.91 2.34
C THR A 227 22.38 -3.07 2.83
N GLY A 228 22.73 -4.20 3.43
CA GLY A 228 24.10 -4.49 3.85
C GLY A 228 24.17 -5.57 4.94
N THR A 229 25.38 -5.89 5.39
CA THR A 229 25.62 -6.72 6.57
C THR A 229 25.31 -5.91 7.82
N TRP A 230 24.35 -6.37 8.60
CA TRP A 230 24.10 -5.81 9.93
C TRP A 230 24.73 -6.75 10.93
N ASP A 231 25.72 -6.25 11.68
CA ASP A 231 26.49 -6.97 12.70
C ASP A 231 27.36 -8.14 12.21
N VAL A 232 28.49 -8.32 12.89
CA VAL A 232 29.43 -9.43 12.64
C VAL A 232 28.73 -10.73 13.05
N GLY A 233 28.20 -11.47 12.07
CA GLY A 233 27.53 -12.75 12.27
C GLY A 233 26.07 -12.79 11.81
N ALA A 234 25.44 -11.65 11.55
CA ALA A 234 24.15 -11.59 10.86
C ALA A 234 24.40 -11.35 9.36
N GLY A 235 23.85 -12.25 8.53
CA GLY A 235 24.04 -12.20 7.09
C GLY A 235 23.62 -10.87 6.46
N ALA A 236 24.10 -10.60 5.25
CA ALA A 236 23.66 -9.43 4.49
C ALA A 236 22.14 -9.47 4.26
N GLY A 237 21.43 -8.40 4.61
CA GLY A 237 20.00 -8.30 4.37
C GLY A 237 19.55 -6.89 3.97
N ALA A 238 18.26 -6.75 3.68
CA ALA A 238 17.60 -5.47 3.42
C ALA A 238 16.49 -5.18 4.46
N LYS A 239 16.44 -3.97 5.02
CA LYS A 239 15.53 -3.61 6.13
C LYS A 239 15.04 -2.18 6.00
N TRP A 240 13.74 -2.01 6.20
CA TRP A 240 13.11 -0.70 6.31
C TRP A 240 13.45 -0.03 7.64
N LYS A 241 13.86 1.24 7.58
CA LYS A 241 13.85 2.17 8.70
C LYS A 241 12.85 3.26 8.38
N PHE A 242 12.07 3.68 9.37
CA PHE A 242 11.06 4.71 9.17
C PHE A 242 10.82 5.50 10.44
N THR A 243 10.36 6.72 10.26
CA THR A 243 9.77 7.54 11.32
C THR A 243 8.43 8.05 10.85
N THR A 244 7.50 8.26 11.78
CA THR A 244 6.26 8.96 11.49
C THR A 244 5.76 9.67 12.73
N GLU A 245 5.30 10.92 12.57
CA GLU A 245 4.64 11.69 13.62
C GLU A 245 3.15 11.33 13.74
N SER A 246 2.54 10.78 12.68
CA SER A 246 1.14 10.36 12.70
C SER A 246 0.88 9.14 11.81
N GLY A 247 -0.10 8.32 12.18
CA GLY A 247 -0.41 7.10 11.44
C GLY A 247 0.54 5.96 11.75
N PHE A 248 0.49 4.92 10.91
CA PHE A 248 1.29 3.73 11.11
C PHE A 248 1.79 3.15 9.79
N TRP A 249 3.04 2.67 9.84
CA TRP A 249 3.68 2.00 8.73
C TRP A 249 3.37 0.51 8.76
N ARG A 250 3.05 -0.04 7.59
CA ARG A 250 3.08 -1.48 7.33
C ARG A 250 4.19 -1.78 6.36
N THR A 251 5.18 -2.55 6.77
CA THR A 251 6.37 -2.80 5.95
C THR A 251 6.70 -4.28 5.93
N ALA A 252 7.12 -4.77 4.77
CA ALA A 252 7.77 -6.06 4.66
C ALA A 252 8.98 -5.96 3.72
N CYS A 253 9.98 -6.81 3.98
CA CYS A 253 11.18 -6.88 3.17
C CYS A 253 11.62 -8.34 3.08
N GLY A 254 11.45 -8.93 1.90
CA GLY A 254 11.67 -10.33 1.62
C GLY A 254 12.88 -10.63 0.75
N TYR A 255 13.83 -9.69 0.63
CA TYR A 255 15.05 -9.94 -0.14
C TYR A 255 15.85 -11.09 0.47
N ARG A 256 16.05 -12.17 -0.29
CA ARG A 256 16.84 -13.35 0.07
C ARG A 256 16.47 -13.98 1.43
N THR A 257 15.20 -13.89 1.84
CA THR A 257 14.76 -14.37 3.16
C THR A 257 14.47 -15.88 3.20
N ASN A 258 14.31 -16.54 2.06
CA ASN A 258 13.97 -17.96 2.01
C ASN A 258 15.23 -18.84 1.90
N LEU A 259 15.19 -20.04 2.48
CA LEU A 259 16.27 -21.04 2.42
C LEU A 259 16.68 -21.38 0.97
N ASP A 260 15.75 -21.23 0.03
CA ASP A 260 15.96 -21.45 -1.41
C ASP A 260 16.64 -20.26 -2.12
N GLY A 261 16.97 -19.18 -1.41
CA GLY A 261 17.60 -17.98 -1.96
C GLY A 261 16.70 -17.11 -2.83
N LYS A 262 15.39 -17.40 -2.89
CA LYS A 262 14.40 -16.61 -3.63
C LYS A 262 13.82 -15.50 -2.77
N ASP A 263 13.59 -14.34 -3.40
CA ASP A 263 12.90 -13.23 -2.75
C ASP A 263 11.43 -13.58 -2.47
N ALA A 264 10.88 -13.09 -1.37
CA ALA A 264 9.44 -13.14 -1.13
C ALA A 264 8.70 -12.30 -2.18
N VAL A 265 7.44 -12.62 -2.44
CA VAL A 265 6.62 -11.92 -3.43
C VAL A 265 5.36 -11.39 -2.76
N TYR A 266 5.28 -10.08 -2.62
CA TYR A 266 4.12 -9.36 -2.09
C TYR A 266 3.34 -8.71 -3.24
N THR A 267 2.03 -8.53 -3.10
CA THR A 267 1.18 -7.86 -4.10
C THR A 267 0.56 -6.58 -3.53
N PRO A 268 1.26 -5.44 -3.53
CA PRO A 268 0.75 -4.19 -2.96
C PRO A 268 -0.31 -3.46 -3.79
N LEU A 269 -0.41 -3.75 -5.10
CA LEU A 269 -1.37 -3.11 -5.99
C LEU A 269 -1.94 -4.09 -7.00
N TYR A 270 -3.18 -3.85 -7.39
CA TYR A 270 -3.82 -4.56 -8.49
C TYR A 270 -4.84 -3.68 -9.22
N LYS A 271 -5.09 -3.96 -10.49
CA LYS A 271 -6.15 -3.31 -11.28
C LYS A 271 -7.30 -4.29 -11.47
N LEU A 272 -8.51 -3.82 -11.23
CA LEU A 272 -9.75 -4.56 -11.41
C LEU A 272 -10.55 -4.00 -12.58
N GLU A 273 -11.09 -4.89 -13.40
CA GLU A 273 -11.98 -4.55 -14.52
C GLU A 273 -13.14 -5.52 -14.59
N LYS A 274 -14.22 -5.12 -15.26
CA LYS A 274 -15.40 -5.91 -15.54
C LYS A 274 -15.50 -6.21 -17.03
N ILE A 275 -16.06 -7.36 -17.36
CA ILE A 275 -16.46 -7.66 -18.74
C ILE A 275 -17.76 -6.91 -19.04
N HIS A 276 -17.74 -6.02 -20.04
CA HIS A 276 -18.91 -5.26 -20.44
C HIS A 276 -20.00 -6.16 -21.05
N ARG A 277 -21.25 -5.99 -20.60
CA ARG A 277 -22.41 -6.80 -21.06
C ARG A 277 -23.57 -5.99 -21.65
N GLY A 278 -23.45 -4.65 -21.70
CA GLY A 278 -24.51 -3.76 -22.15
C GLY A 278 -24.78 -3.75 -23.65
N TRP A 279 -25.93 -3.18 -24.01
CA TRP A 279 -26.30 -2.83 -25.38
C TRP A 279 -25.78 -1.43 -25.71
N TRP A 280 -25.28 -1.25 -26.91
CA TRP A 280 -24.41 -0.12 -27.23
C TRP A 280 -25.25 1.12 -27.58
N PRO A 281 -24.97 2.30 -26.99
CA PRO A 281 -25.54 3.54 -27.48
C PRO A 281 -25.10 3.78 -28.93
N ARG A 282 -26.00 4.27 -29.79
CA ARG A 282 -25.61 4.76 -31.13
C ARG A 282 -24.79 6.03 -30.94
N TYR A 283 -23.48 5.95 -31.13
CA TYR A 283 -22.60 7.11 -31.02
C TYR A 283 -22.77 8.07 -32.21
N ARG A 284 -22.82 9.38 -31.91
CA ARG A 284 -22.66 10.46 -32.90
C ARG A 284 -21.22 10.99 -32.77
N GLY A 285 -20.27 10.37 -33.47
CA GLY A 285 -18.84 10.69 -33.39
C GLY A 285 -17.97 9.58 -33.98
N ALA A 286 -16.65 9.68 -33.83
CA ALA A 286 -15.75 8.57 -34.17
C ALA A 286 -16.13 7.34 -33.35
N ALA A 287 -16.33 6.20 -34.03
CA ALA A 287 -16.68 4.97 -33.36
C ALA A 287 -15.52 4.54 -32.45
N PRO A 288 -15.74 4.35 -31.13
CA PRO A 288 -14.72 3.76 -30.26
C PRO A 288 -14.30 2.39 -30.82
N THR A 289 -13.07 1.97 -30.56
CA THR A 289 -12.65 0.65 -31.04
C THR A 289 -13.41 -0.44 -30.31
N MET A 290 -13.58 -1.60 -30.94
CA MET A 290 -14.25 -2.74 -30.30
C MET A 290 -13.56 -3.11 -28.97
N GLU A 291 -12.27 -2.82 -28.83
CA GLU A 291 -11.48 -3.08 -27.62
C GLU A 291 -11.86 -2.17 -26.43
N GLU A 292 -12.09 -0.88 -26.68
CA GLU A 292 -12.50 0.08 -25.63
C GLU A 292 -13.91 -0.23 -25.09
N LEU A 293 -14.71 -0.93 -25.87
CA LEU A 293 -16.13 -1.18 -25.60
C LEU A 293 -16.41 -2.52 -24.92
N MET A 294 -15.37 -3.31 -24.65
CA MET A 294 -15.49 -4.65 -24.06
C MET A 294 -15.06 -4.72 -22.59
N ARG A 295 -14.48 -3.65 -22.04
CA ARG A 295 -14.01 -3.59 -20.66
C ARG A 295 -14.56 -2.34 -19.98
N ASP A 296 -14.98 -2.49 -18.74
CA ASP A 296 -15.27 -1.37 -17.86
C ASP A 296 -14.28 -1.41 -16.71
N ASP A 297 -13.74 -0.26 -16.31
CA ASP A 297 -12.97 -0.19 -15.06
C ASP A 297 -13.90 -0.57 -13.89
N TYR A 298 -13.41 -1.42 -12.97
CA TYR A 298 -14.16 -1.75 -11.78
C TYR A 298 -13.96 -0.62 -10.77
N ASN A 299 -14.91 0.31 -10.70
CA ASN A 299 -14.92 1.35 -9.68
C ASN A 299 -15.22 0.78 -8.29
N PRO A 300 -14.67 1.39 -7.22
CA PRO A 300 -14.93 0.94 -5.86
C PRO A 300 -16.44 0.88 -5.56
N PRO A 301 -16.89 -0.10 -4.75
CA PRO A 301 -18.31 -0.31 -4.47
C PRO A 301 -18.89 0.66 -3.42
N TRP A 302 -18.19 1.75 -3.12
CA TRP A 302 -18.58 2.80 -2.17
C TRP A 302 -18.57 4.17 -2.85
N ASP A 303 -19.36 5.10 -2.31
CA ASP A 303 -19.36 6.50 -2.70
C ASP A 303 -18.18 7.26 -2.09
N ASP A 304 -18.09 8.56 -2.30
CA ASP A 304 -16.99 9.35 -1.77
C ASP A 304 -16.84 9.21 -0.25
N LEU A 305 -15.62 8.88 0.19
CA LEU A 305 -15.32 8.66 1.59
C LEU A 305 -14.79 9.91 2.26
N ASP A 306 -15.32 10.21 3.44
CA ASP A 306 -14.81 11.22 4.36
C ASP A 306 -13.43 10.82 4.93
N GLU A 307 -12.88 11.65 5.82
CA GLU A 307 -11.60 11.37 6.49
C GLU A 307 -11.61 10.14 7.41
N ASN A 308 -12.79 9.65 7.82
CA ASN A 308 -12.94 8.47 8.67
C ASN A 308 -13.04 7.17 7.84
N GLY A 309 -13.25 7.28 6.53
CA GLY A 309 -13.58 6.13 5.67
C GLY A 309 -15.08 5.84 5.63
N ASP A 310 -15.91 6.76 6.13
CA ASP A 310 -17.35 6.71 6.07
C ASP A 310 -17.84 7.36 4.78
N GLU A 311 -18.91 6.83 4.19
CA GLU A 311 -19.47 7.36 2.95
C GLU A 311 -20.18 8.68 3.20
N ILE A 312 -19.89 9.67 2.37
CA ILE A 312 -20.53 10.98 2.41
C ILE A 312 -21.89 10.84 1.72
N PRO A 313 -23.01 11.11 2.41
CA PRO A 313 -24.31 11.10 1.77
C PRO A 313 -24.34 12.09 0.60
N PRO A 314 -25.02 11.76 -0.52
CA PRO A 314 -25.22 12.74 -1.59
C PRO A 314 -25.98 13.96 -1.04
N GLU A 315 -25.62 15.17 -1.49
CA GLU A 315 -26.16 16.44 -0.98
C GLU A 315 -27.70 16.53 -1.05
N ASP A 316 -28.34 15.74 -1.92
CA ASP A 316 -29.80 15.66 -2.08
C ASP A 316 -30.48 14.62 -1.17
N SER A 317 -29.76 14.05 -0.20
CA SER A 317 -30.37 13.13 0.77
C SER A 317 -31.34 13.91 1.67
N PRO A 318 -32.62 13.53 1.75
CA PRO A 318 -33.56 14.22 2.63
C PRO A 318 -33.06 14.11 4.06
N ILE A 319 -32.77 15.26 4.67
CA ILE A 319 -32.52 15.40 6.10
C ILE A 319 -33.71 14.73 6.78
N SER A 320 -33.47 13.59 7.43
CA SER A 320 -34.48 12.95 8.26
C SER A 320 -34.92 14.00 9.29
N PRO A 321 -36.21 14.36 9.37
CA PRO A 321 -36.66 15.23 10.44
C PRO A 321 -36.42 14.49 11.74
N ASP A 322 -35.63 15.09 12.62
CA ASP A 322 -35.48 14.65 13.99
C ASP A 322 -36.88 14.55 14.61
N PHE A 323 -37.25 13.36 15.09
CA PHE A 323 -38.45 13.11 15.90
C PHE A 323 -38.07 13.07 17.38
#